data_AF-A0A432QMV0-F1
#
_entry.id   AF-A0A432QMV0-F1
#
_cell.length_a   1.000
_cell.length_b   1.000
_cell.length_c   1.000
_cell.angle_alpha   90.00
_cell.angle_beta   90.00
_cell.angle_gamma   90.00
#
_symmetry.space_group_name_H-M   'P 1'
#
loop_
_entity.id
_entity.type
_entity.pdbx_description
1 polymer ?
#
loop_
_entity_poly.entity_id
_entity_poly.type
_entity_poly.pdbx_seq_one_letter_code
_entity_poly.pdbx_strand_id
1 'polypeptide(L)'
;MHCYEVAVVAPLATSLTYGPPVEEGPVPAVGLRVLVPLGGRLVTGYILDRVDPPVCRSGKDGITIRPIVDLLDRDPLFPAELVPLYRWIADYYHYPIGEVIRTALPGGITATSGHILRLSEQGKREQSLLAGDKRYADAAWMRELLANGKLTAAKTARLWRKPALQRRLKTWANQGLLIIEDVLVREKNRRKLEKVIVP
;
A
#
# COMPACT_ATOMS: atom_id res chain seq x y z
N MET A 1 4.06 -20.65 -14.19
CA MET A 1 3.70 -19.34 -13.61
C MET A 1 4.71 -19.07 -12.51
N HIS A 2 5.48 -17.99 -12.64
CA HIS A 2 6.48 -17.61 -11.64
C HIS A 2 5.81 -16.72 -10.59
N CYS A 3 6.15 -16.92 -9.32
CA CYS A 3 5.81 -15.99 -8.25
C CYS A 3 7.06 -15.27 -7.80
N TYR A 4 6.87 -14.35 -6.87
CA TYR A 4 7.91 -13.52 -6.31
C TYR A 4 7.85 -13.65 -4.80
N GLU A 5 9.00 -13.90 -4.20
CA GLU A 5 9.18 -13.73 -2.76
C GLU A 5 9.33 -12.23 -2.49
N VAL A 6 8.45 -11.67 -1.67
CA VAL A 6 8.40 -10.23 -1.40
C VAL A 6 8.58 -9.97 0.09
N ALA A 7 9.58 -9.17 0.44
CA ALA A 7 9.72 -8.56 1.74
C ALA A 7 8.76 -7.39 1.88
N VAL A 8 7.66 -7.58 2.58
CA VAL A 8 6.66 -6.54 2.79
C VAL A 8 7.07 -5.62 3.94
N VAL A 9 6.91 -4.30 3.76
CA VAL A 9 7.13 -3.29 4.80
C VAL A 9 5.98 -3.33 5.81
N ALA A 10 6.07 -4.28 6.74
CA ALA A 10 5.12 -4.55 7.80
C ALA A 10 5.84 -5.32 8.93
N PRO A 11 5.28 -5.37 10.15
CA PRO A 11 5.83 -6.16 11.26
C PRO A 11 5.58 -7.66 11.04
N LEU A 12 6.19 -8.22 9.99
CA LEU A 12 6.15 -9.63 9.63
C LEU A 12 7.56 -10.22 9.74
N ALA A 13 7.67 -11.36 10.42
CA ALA A 13 8.95 -12.04 10.60
C ALA A 13 9.48 -12.66 9.28
N THR A 14 8.60 -12.90 8.32
CA THR A 14 8.92 -13.57 7.05
C THR A 14 8.48 -12.74 5.85
N SER A 15 9.08 -13.04 4.70
CA SER A 15 8.57 -12.63 3.39
C SER A 15 7.26 -13.34 3.05
N LEU A 16 6.58 -12.85 2.00
CA LEU A 16 5.33 -13.41 1.48
C LEU A 16 5.44 -13.66 -0.02
N THR A 17 4.70 -14.66 -0.51
CA THR A 17 4.68 -15.02 -1.93
C THR A 17 3.56 -14.31 -2.68
N TYR A 18 3.90 -13.64 -3.79
CA TYR A 18 2.94 -12.97 -4.67
C TYR A 18 3.05 -13.45 -6.10
N GLY A 19 1.93 -13.48 -6.80
CA GLY A 19 1.87 -13.81 -8.22
C GLY A 19 2.48 -12.70 -9.10
N PRO A 20 2.48 -12.90 -10.43
CA PRO A 20 2.94 -11.88 -11.36
C PRO A 20 2.16 -10.57 -11.22
N PRO A 21 2.74 -9.44 -11.68
CA PRO A 21 2.03 -8.17 -11.77
C PRO A 21 0.70 -8.30 -12.53
N VAL A 22 -0.31 -7.53 -12.11
CA VAL A 22 -1.63 -7.48 -12.79
C VAL A 22 -1.48 -6.94 -14.22
N GLU A 23 -0.61 -5.95 -14.41
CA GLU A 23 -0.30 -5.41 -15.73
C GLU A 23 0.79 -6.26 -16.41
N GLU A 24 0.56 -6.60 -17.68
CA GLU A 24 1.56 -7.29 -18.48
C GLU A 24 2.77 -6.40 -18.75
N GLY A 25 3.98 -6.94 -18.60
CA GLY A 25 5.20 -6.17 -18.67
C GLY A 25 6.47 -7.03 -18.57
N PRO A 26 7.64 -6.38 -18.47
CA PRO A 26 8.90 -7.09 -18.29
C PRO A 26 8.90 -7.87 -16.97
N VAL A 27 9.60 -9.00 -16.95
CA VAL A 27 9.67 -9.84 -15.75
C VAL A 27 10.39 -9.08 -14.63
N PRO A 28 9.74 -8.82 -13.48
CA PRO A 28 10.35 -8.07 -12.39
C PRO A 28 11.68 -8.65 -11.91
N ALA A 29 12.68 -7.79 -11.75
CA ALA A 29 13.98 -8.13 -11.16
C ALA A 29 13.92 -8.13 -9.62
N VAL A 30 14.84 -8.87 -9.01
CA VAL A 30 15.13 -8.78 -7.57
C VAL A 30 15.57 -7.35 -7.24
N GLY A 31 15.17 -6.85 -6.08
CA GLY A 31 15.46 -5.49 -5.63
C GLY A 31 14.50 -4.42 -6.13
N LEU A 32 13.57 -4.77 -7.03
CA LEU A 32 12.47 -3.88 -7.38
C LEU A 32 11.52 -3.73 -6.21
N ARG A 33 10.97 -2.53 -6.12
CA ARG A 33 9.92 -2.22 -5.17
C ARG A 33 8.55 -2.38 -5.83
N VAL A 34 7.66 -3.00 -5.08
CA VAL A 34 6.34 -3.41 -5.55
C VAL A 34 5.25 -2.91 -4.61
N LEU A 35 4.05 -2.69 -5.18
CA LEU A 35 2.83 -2.52 -4.42
C LEU A 35 2.09 -3.86 -4.36
N VAL A 36 1.82 -4.33 -3.14
CA VAL A 36 1.17 -5.63 -2.93
C VAL A 36 0.02 -5.53 -1.93
N PRO A 37 -1.00 -6.39 -2.03
CA PRO A 37 -2.07 -6.42 -1.04
C PRO A 37 -1.62 -7.15 0.23
N LEU A 38 -1.87 -6.54 1.39
CA LEU A 38 -1.70 -7.15 2.71
C LEU A 38 -2.97 -6.96 3.54
N GLY A 39 -3.76 -8.03 3.68
CA GLY A 39 -5.07 -7.96 4.30
C GLY A 39 -6.03 -7.08 3.49
N GLY A 40 -6.53 -6.01 4.10
CA GLY A 40 -7.45 -5.03 3.48
C GLY A 40 -6.79 -3.69 3.13
N ARG A 41 -5.48 -3.66 2.93
CA ARG A 41 -4.73 -2.48 2.49
C ARG A 41 -3.66 -2.88 1.48
N LEU A 42 -3.17 -1.91 0.71
CA LEU A 42 -1.97 -2.08 -0.12
C LEU A 42 -0.73 -1.68 0.68
N VAL A 43 0.42 -2.28 0.40
CA VAL A 43 1.67 -1.97 1.11
C VAL A 43 2.83 -2.08 0.15
N THR A 44 3.88 -1.33 0.44
CA THR A 44 5.15 -1.48 -0.26
C THR A 44 5.82 -2.79 0.15
N GLY A 45 6.40 -3.48 -0.82
CA GLY A 45 7.35 -4.55 -0.58
C GLY A 45 8.53 -4.49 -1.55
N TYR A 46 9.52 -5.35 -1.33
CA TYR A 46 10.70 -5.49 -2.18
C TYR A 46 10.83 -6.93 -2.64
N ILE A 47 11.09 -7.15 -3.93
CA ILE A 47 11.30 -8.49 -4.48
C ILE A 47 12.65 -9.01 -3.98
N LEU A 48 12.63 -10.16 -3.32
CA LEU A 48 13.82 -10.84 -2.82
C LEU A 48 14.27 -11.96 -3.75
N ASP A 49 13.31 -12.66 -4.36
CA ASP A 49 13.61 -13.79 -5.22
C ASP A 49 12.44 -14.10 -6.17
N ARG A 50 12.72 -14.89 -7.20
CA ARG A 50 11.74 -15.53 -8.06
C ARG A 50 11.50 -16.95 -7.57
N VAL A 51 10.24 -17.28 -7.39
CA VAL A 51 9.82 -18.58 -6.87
C VAL A 51 9.21 -19.38 -8.00
N ASP A 52 9.71 -20.61 -8.17
CA ASP A 52 9.21 -21.57 -9.13
C ASP A 52 8.19 -22.55 -8.52
N PRO A 53 7.41 -23.25 -9.36
CA PRO A 53 6.60 -24.38 -8.90
C PRO A 53 7.47 -25.42 -8.15
N PRO A 54 6.95 -26.08 -7.09
CA PRO A 54 5.53 -26.20 -6.72
C PRO A 54 5.02 -25.16 -5.73
N VAL A 55 5.88 -24.32 -5.13
CA VAL A 55 5.47 -23.25 -4.19
C VAL A 55 4.50 -22.27 -4.87
N CYS A 56 4.65 -22.11 -6.18
CA CYS A 56 3.81 -21.29 -7.05
C CYS A 56 2.54 -21.94 -7.60
N ARG A 57 1.85 -22.76 -6.79
CA ARG A 57 0.52 -23.28 -7.17
C ARG A 57 -0.56 -22.67 -6.29
N SER A 58 -1.30 -21.71 -6.85
CA SER A 58 -2.57 -21.28 -6.28
C SER A 58 -3.53 -22.47 -6.25
N GLY A 59 -4.14 -22.75 -5.08
CA GLY A 59 -5.15 -23.80 -4.93
C GLY A 59 -4.65 -25.15 -4.40
N LYS A 60 -3.33 -25.38 -4.25
CA LYS A 60 -2.85 -26.44 -3.35
C LYS A 60 -3.03 -25.92 -1.92
N ASP A 61 -3.73 -26.67 -1.08
CA ASP A 61 -4.00 -26.35 0.33
C ASP A 61 -4.96 -25.15 0.59
N GLY A 62 -5.70 -24.70 -0.42
CA GLY A 62 -6.68 -23.60 -0.28
C GLY A 62 -6.08 -22.20 -0.17
N ILE A 63 -4.76 -22.06 -0.37
CA ILE A 63 -4.06 -20.78 -0.34
C ILE A 63 -4.21 -20.09 -1.70
N THR A 64 -4.77 -18.88 -1.69
CA THR A 64 -4.92 -18.03 -2.89
C THR A 64 -3.73 -17.07 -2.98
N ILE A 65 -2.92 -17.21 -4.03
CA ILE A 65 -1.79 -16.30 -4.30
C ILE A 65 -2.35 -15.01 -4.91
N ARG A 66 -2.11 -13.87 -4.24
CA ARG A 66 -2.52 -12.56 -4.75
C ARG A 66 -1.46 -12.01 -5.71
N PRO A 67 -1.85 -11.28 -6.76
CA PRO A 67 -0.90 -10.68 -7.71
C PRO A 67 -0.20 -9.46 -7.10
N ILE A 68 0.95 -9.09 -7.69
CA ILE A 68 1.56 -7.76 -7.49
C ILE A 68 0.65 -6.73 -8.18
N VAL A 69 0.32 -5.64 -7.49
CA VAL A 69 -0.58 -4.60 -8.04
C VAL A 69 0.16 -3.68 -8.99
N ASP A 70 1.37 -3.26 -8.60
CA ASP A 70 2.15 -2.27 -9.36
C ASP A 70 3.66 -2.42 -9.10
N LEU A 71 4.48 -2.06 -10.10
CA LEU A 71 5.93 -1.93 -9.99
C LEU A 71 6.27 -0.44 -9.78
N LEU A 72 6.76 -0.10 -8.60
CA LEU A 72 6.91 1.32 -8.20
C LEU A 72 8.15 1.99 -8.80
N ASP A 73 9.09 1.21 -9.33
CA ASP A 73 10.36 1.66 -9.87
C ASP A 73 10.66 0.90 -11.18
N ARG A 74 11.40 1.56 -12.08
CA ARG A 74 11.84 0.94 -13.35
C ARG A 74 13.05 0.03 -13.16
N ASP A 75 13.95 0.44 -12.27
CA ASP A 75 15.23 -0.21 -11.99
C ASP A 75 15.26 -0.69 -10.54
N PRO A 76 15.93 -1.81 -10.23
CA PRO A 76 16.02 -2.33 -8.87
C PRO A 76 16.77 -1.35 -7.96
N LEU A 77 16.26 -1.18 -6.74
CA LEU A 77 16.85 -0.26 -5.76
C LEU A 77 18.11 -0.82 -5.10
N PHE A 78 18.29 -2.13 -5.17
CA PHE A 78 19.47 -2.86 -4.72
C PHE A 78 19.68 -4.10 -5.59
N PRO A 79 20.92 -4.57 -5.74
CA PRO A 79 21.20 -5.75 -6.54
C PRO A 79 20.93 -7.04 -5.71
N ALA A 80 20.76 -8.18 -6.38
CA ALA A 80 20.32 -9.43 -5.74
C ALA A 80 21.31 -9.94 -4.67
N GLU A 81 22.59 -9.60 -4.82
CA GLU A 81 23.69 -9.96 -3.93
C GLU A 81 23.55 -9.35 -2.53
N LEU A 82 22.71 -8.31 -2.35
CA LEU A 82 22.41 -7.74 -1.03
C LEU A 82 21.30 -8.48 -0.28
N VAL A 83 20.52 -9.34 -0.95
CA VAL A 83 19.43 -10.10 -0.29
C VAL A 83 19.95 -10.96 0.87
N PRO A 84 21.06 -11.73 0.75
CA PRO A 84 21.63 -12.48 1.86
C PRO A 84 22.03 -11.60 3.05
N LEU A 85 22.57 -10.40 2.79
CA LEU A 85 22.91 -9.45 3.85
C LEU A 85 21.65 -8.98 4.60
N TYR A 86 20.59 -8.62 3.88
CA TYR A 86 19.35 -8.19 4.51
C TYR A 86 18.68 -9.30 5.32
N ARG A 87 18.73 -10.55 4.84
CA ARG A 87 18.29 -11.72 5.61
C ARG A 87 19.11 -11.89 6.88
N TRP A 88 20.44 -11.83 6.77
CA TRP A 88 21.33 -11.92 7.93
C TRP A 88 21.03 -10.85 8.98
N ILE A 89 20.85 -9.58 8.58
CA ILE A 89 20.48 -8.49 9.51
C ILE A 89 19.12 -8.79 10.17
N ALA A 90 18.12 -9.17 9.37
CA ALA A 90 16.76 -9.47 9.85
C ALA A 90 16.76 -10.61 10.87
N ASP A 91 17.48 -11.69 10.56
CA ASP A 91 17.57 -12.88 11.42
C ASP A 91 18.36 -12.57 12.69
N TYR A 92 19.54 -11.95 12.57
CA TYR A 92 20.41 -11.67 13.71
C TYR A 92 19.78 -10.70 14.72
N TYR A 93 19.10 -9.66 14.24
CA TYR A 93 18.46 -8.66 15.10
C TYR A 93 16.97 -8.94 15.35
N HIS A 94 16.46 -10.09 14.89
CA HIS A 94 15.03 -10.43 14.94
C HIS A 94 14.11 -9.29 14.47
N TYR A 95 14.51 -8.60 13.39
CA TYR A 95 13.82 -7.43 12.86
C TYR A 95 13.18 -7.75 11.49
N PRO A 96 11.95 -7.28 11.20
CA PRO A 96 11.27 -7.60 9.94
C PRO A 96 12.10 -7.23 8.71
N ILE A 97 12.33 -8.19 7.81
CA ILE A 97 13.20 -7.98 6.63
C ILE A 97 12.75 -6.81 5.72
N GLY A 98 11.44 -6.61 5.56
CA GLY A 98 10.94 -5.45 4.81
C GLY A 98 11.27 -4.12 5.47
N GLU A 99 11.33 -4.07 6.80
CA GLU A 99 11.72 -2.90 7.57
C GLU A 99 13.24 -2.70 7.57
N VAL A 100 14.02 -3.78 7.60
CA VAL A 100 15.49 -3.75 7.38
C VAL A 100 15.80 -3.06 6.05
N ILE A 101 15.21 -3.55 4.96
CA ILE A 101 15.46 -3.02 3.61
C ILE A 101 15.01 -1.57 3.50
N ARG A 102 13.82 -1.24 4.02
CA ARG A 102 13.32 0.16 4.05
C ARG A 102 14.31 1.08 4.77
N THR A 103 14.89 0.64 5.87
CA THR A 103 15.80 1.44 6.69
C THR A 103 17.18 1.58 6.03
N ALA A 104 17.61 0.59 5.24
CA ALA A 104 18.85 0.64 4.48
C ALA A 104 18.78 1.59 3.26
N LEU A 105 17.58 1.84 2.73
CA LEU A 105 17.37 2.72 1.59
C LEU A 105 17.18 4.19 2.03
N PRO A 106 17.53 5.17 1.19
CA PRO A 106 17.28 6.58 1.49
C PRO A 106 15.79 6.86 1.76
N GLY A 107 15.51 7.76 2.72
CA GLY A 107 14.15 8.14 3.06
C GLY A 107 13.40 8.85 1.92
N GLY A 108 12.07 8.91 2.01
CA GLY A 108 11.23 9.63 1.03
C GLY A 108 10.99 8.91 -0.28
N ILE A 109 11.52 7.69 -0.44
CA ILE A 109 11.22 6.87 -1.62
C ILE A 109 9.98 6.01 -1.34
N THR A 110 9.77 5.51 -0.11
CA THR A 110 8.70 4.56 0.22
C THR A 110 7.30 5.13 -0.03
N ALA A 111 6.54 4.49 -0.91
CA ALA A 111 5.12 4.79 -1.05
C ALA A 111 4.33 4.08 0.07
N THR A 112 3.38 4.75 0.68
CA THR A 112 2.45 4.14 1.63
C THR A 112 1.06 4.18 1.03
N SER A 113 0.24 3.14 1.20
CA SER A 113 -1.16 3.25 0.81
C SER A 113 -1.93 4.11 1.80
N GLY A 114 -2.91 4.84 1.28
CA GLY A 114 -3.91 5.54 2.06
C GLY A 114 -5.28 5.33 1.43
N HIS A 115 -6.32 5.68 2.18
CA HIS A 115 -7.68 5.68 1.65
C HIS A 115 -8.10 7.12 1.35
N ILE A 116 -8.74 7.38 0.21
CA ILE A 116 -9.49 8.61 -0.03
C ILE A 116 -10.98 8.27 0.11
N LEU A 117 -11.72 9.17 0.77
CA LEU A 117 -13.17 9.08 0.82
C LEU A 117 -13.75 10.04 -0.21
N ARG A 118 -14.71 9.57 -0.99
CA ARG A 118 -15.50 10.40 -1.91
C ARG A 118 -16.98 10.13 -1.69
N LEU A 119 -17.81 11.16 -1.88
CA LEU A 119 -19.23 10.96 -2.04
C LEU A 119 -19.48 10.29 -3.39
N SER A 120 -20.31 9.26 -3.40
CA SER A 120 -20.88 8.74 -4.65
C SER A 120 -21.90 9.74 -5.21
N GLU A 121 -22.38 9.51 -6.44
CA GLU A 121 -23.49 10.30 -6.99
C GLU A 121 -24.75 10.20 -6.13
N GLN A 122 -25.02 9.03 -5.54
CA GLN A 122 -26.12 8.86 -4.59
C GLN A 122 -25.86 9.63 -3.29
N GLY A 123 -24.66 9.53 -2.71
CA GLY A 123 -24.29 10.24 -1.48
C GLY A 123 -24.34 11.77 -1.63
N LYS A 124 -24.08 12.30 -2.83
CA LYS A 124 -24.26 13.73 -3.15
C LYS A 124 -25.73 14.16 -3.17
N ARG A 125 -26.63 13.28 -3.62
CA ARG A 125 -28.09 13.53 -3.66
C ARG A 125 -28.72 13.36 -2.29
N GLU A 126 -28.27 12.36 -1.54
CA GLU A 126 -28.83 11.94 -0.26
C GLU A 126 -27.99 12.41 0.94
N GLN A 127 -27.45 13.63 0.88
CA GLN A 127 -26.61 14.18 1.95
C GLN A 127 -27.31 14.23 3.30
N SER A 128 -28.64 14.34 3.32
CA SER A 128 -29.47 14.29 4.52
C SER A 128 -29.36 12.95 5.26
N LEU A 129 -29.13 11.83 4.58
CA LEU A 129 -28.92 10.52 5.21
C LEU A 129 -27.58 10.43 5.92
N LEU A 130 -26.55 11.08 5.36
CA LEU A 130 -25.22 11.18 5.98
C LEU A 130 -25.24 12.17 7.16
N ALA A 131 -25.86 13.33 6.97
CA ALA A 131 -25.98 14.37 7.99
C ALA A 131 -26.95 13.99 9.13
N GLY A 132 -27.91 13.08 8.87
CA GLY A 132 -28.85 12.58 9.87
C GLY A 132 -28.21 11.72 10.96
N ASP A 133 -26.97 11.28 10.77
CA ASP A 133 -26.21 10.60 11.83
C ASP A 133 -25.71 11.60 12.88
N LYS A 134 -26.54 11.81 13.92
CA LYS A 134 -26.27 12.74 15.03
C LYS A 134 -24.90 12.54 15.70
N ARG A 135 -24.28 11.36 15.57
CA ARG A 135 -22.94 11.10 16.13
C ARG A 135 -21.84 11.87 15.42
N TYR A 136 -22.04 12.21 14.14
CA TYR A 136 -21.01 12.78 13.28
C TYR A 136 -21.46 14.04 12.53
N ALA A 137 -22.74 14.43 12.65
CA ALA A 137 -23.32 15.60 11.99
C ALA A 137 -22.47 16.88 12.15
N ASP A 138 -22.01 17.16 13.38
CA ASP A 138 -21.25 18.38 13.68
C ASP A 138 -19.74 18.26 13.42
N ALA A 139 -19.26 17.07 13.05
CA ALA A 139 -17.84 16.83 12.90
C ALA A 139 -17.26 17.63 11.73
N ALA A 140 -16.13 18.30 11.95
CA ALA A 140 -15.48 19.13 10.93
C ALA A 140 -15.17 18.35 9.63
N TRP A 141 -14.76 17.09 9.76
CA TRP A 141 -14.49 16.22 8.59
C TRP A 141 -15.78 15.88 7.82
N MET A 142 -16.93 15.78 8.49
CA MET A 142 -18.22 15.50 7.85
C MET A 142 -18.67 16.70 7.02
N ARG A 143 -18.60 17.90 7.62
CA ARG A 143 -18.89 19.16 6.91
C ARG A 143 -18.01 19.35 5.68
N GLU A 144 -16.72 19.04 5.81
CA GLU A 144 -15.79 19.10 4.68
C GLU A 144 -16.11 18.07 3.60
N LEU A 145 -16.44 16.83 3.97
CA LEU A 145 -16.81 15.79 3.03
C LEU A 145 -18.08 16.15 2.25
N LEU A 146 -19.09 16.72 2.92
CA LEU A 146 -20.33 17.18 2.29
C LEU A 146 -20.09 18.40 1.38
N ALA A 147 -19.26 19.35 1.81
CA ALA A 147 -18.96 20.55 1.03
C ALA A 147 -18.08 20.27 -0.21
N ASN A 148 -17.02 19.49 -0.05
CA ASN A 148 -16.03 19.26 -1.11
C ASN A 148 -16.24 17.95 -1.88
N GLY A 149 -17.14 17.09 -1.41
CA GLY A 149 -17.40 15.77 -1.98
C GLY A 149 -16.26 14.76 -1.82
N LYS A 150 -15.15 15.13 -1.15
CA LYS A 150 -13.98 14.27 -0.95
C LYS A 150 -13.18 14.63 0.30
N LEU A 151 -12.49 13.65 0.86
CA LEU A 151 -11.47 13.82 1.91
C LEU A 151 -10.12 13.27 1.46
N THR A 152 -9.07 14.07 1.65
CA THR A 152 -7.69 13.68 1.33
C THR A 152 -7.21 12.47 2.13
N ALA A 153 -6.23 11.73 1.59
CA ALA A 153 -5.66 10.55 2.25
C ALA A 153 -5.17 10.82 3.68
N ALA A 154 -4.54 11.98 3.91
CA ALA A 154 -4.08 12.38 5.24
C ALA A 154 -5.23 12.57 6.25
N LYS A 155 -6.35 13.16 5.81
CA LYS A 155 -7.54 13.35 6.67
C LYS A 155 -8.24 12.02 6.91
N THR A 156 -8.44 11.24 5.86
CA THR A 156 -9.03 9.89 5.97
C THR A 156 -8.22 8.98 6.89
N ALA A 157 -6.89 9.00 6.81
CA ALA A 157 -6.03 8.20 7.68
C ALA A 157 -6.27 8.50 9.18
N ARG A 158 -6.53 9.76 9.54
CA ARG A 158 -6.88 10.14 10.92
C ARG A 158 -8.23 9.55 11.36
N LEU A 159 -9.20 9.50 10.46
CA LEU A 159 -10.51 8.91 10.72
C LEU A 159 -10.42 7.38 10.84
N TRP A 160 -9.59 6.76 10.00
CA TRP A 160 -9.41 5.32 9.91
C TRP A 160 -8.79 4.70 11.18
N ARG A 161 -8.06 5.49 11.97
CA ARG A 161 -7.52 5.08 13.29
C ARG A 161 -8.60 4.82 14.34
N LYS A 162 -9.86 5.24 14.11
CA LYS A 162 -10.98 5.06 15.04
C LYS A 162 -11.87 3.88 14.59
N PRO A 163 -11.88 2.72 15.27
CA PRO A 163 -12.58 1.52 14.80
C PRO A 163 -14.09 1.71 14.58
N ALA A 164 -14.75 2.46 15.48
CA ALA A 164 -16.18 2.76 15.34
C ALA A 164 -16.49 3.56 14.06
N LEU A 165 -15.64 4.54 13.76
CA LEU A 165 -15.80 5.37 12.56
C LEU A 165 -15.45 4.58 11.30
N GLN A 166 -14.40 3.76 11.33
CA GLN A 166 -14.04 2.85 10.23
C GLN A 166 -15.21 1.93 9.86
N ARG A 167 -15.86 1.32 10.87
CA ARG A 167 -17.06 0.47 10.65
C ARG A 167 -18.17 1.28 9.98
N ARG A 168 -18.44 2.50 10.47
CA ARG A 168 -19.50 3.34 9.93
C ARG A 168 -19.24 3.77 8.49
N LEU A 169 -18.01 4.18 8.17
CA LEU A 169 -17.60 4.51 6.80
C LEU A 169 -17.77 3.33 5.85
N LYS A 170 -17.43 2.11 6.30
CA LYS A 170 -17.68 0.88 5.52
C LYS A 170 -19.18 0.63 5.33
N THR A 171 -20.01 0.84 6.35
CA THR A 171 -21.47 0.72 6.21
C THR A 171 -22.02 1.68 5.16
N TRP A 172 -21.62 2.95 5.19
CA TRP A 172 -22.06 3.93 4.18
C TRP A 172 -21.53 3.63 2.78
N ALA A 173 -20.31 3.07 2.67
CA ALA A 173 -19.80 2.61 1.40
C ALA A 173 -20.62 1.43 0.84
N ASN A 174 -20.97 0.46 1.70
CA ASN A 174 -21.84 -0.66 1.31
C ASN A 174 -23.27 -0.23 0.97
N GLN A 175 -23.75 0.87 1.54
CA GLN A 175 -25.03 1.50 1.20
C GLN A 175 -24.96 2.34 -0.08
N GLY A 176 -23.80 2.42 -0.73
CA GLY A 176 -23.61 3.20 -1.95
C GLY A 176 -23.52 4.71 -1.73
N LEU A 177 -23.42 5.19 -0.49
CA LEU A 177 -23.32 6.63 -0.16
C LEU A 177 -21.88 7.16 -0.27
N LEU A 178 -20.89 6.29 -0.03
CA LEU A 178 -19.47 6.62 -0.09
C LEU A 178 -18.71 5.69 -1.02
N ILE A 179 -17.64 6.22 -1.59
CA ILE A 179 -16.63 5.45 -2.31
C ILE A 179 -15.33 5.56 -1.51
N ILE A 180 -14.72 4.40 -1.22
CA ILE A 180 -13.44 4.30 -0.52
C ILE A 180 -12.43 3.85 -1.57
N GLU A 181 -11.58 4.78 -2.00
CA GLU A 181 -10.54 4.53 -3.00
C GLU A 181 -9.20 4.29 -2.29
N ASP A 182 -8.52 3.19 -2.63
CA ASP A 182 -7.14 3.00 -2.23
C ASP A 182 -6.23 3.85 -3.13
N VAL A 183 -5.40 4.68 -2.51
CA VAL A 183 -4.43 5.52 -3.21
C VAL A 183 -3.02 5.29 -2.72
N LEU A 184 -2.07 5.41 -3.64
CA LEU A 184 -0.66 5.52 -3.31
C LEU A 184 -0.36 6.92 -2.80
N VAL A 185 -0.01 7.04 -1.53
CA VAL A 185 0.56 8.24 -0.94
C VAL A 185 2.08 8.15 -1.05
N ARG A 186 2.64 8.84 -2.03
CA ARG A 186 4.10 9.00 -2.14
C ARG A 186 4.56 10.09 -1.16
N GLU A 187 5.62 9.83 -0.40
CA GLU A 187 6.26 10.88 0.39
C GLU A 187 6.81 11.95 -0.55
N LYS A 188 6.53 13.23 -0.23
CA LYS A 188 7.07 14.36 -1.00
C LYS A 188 8.54 14.56 -0.65
N ASN A 189 9.44 13.86 -1.34
CA ASN A 189 10.86 14.17 -1.23
C ASN A 189 11.25 15.21 -2.30
N ARG A 190 11.80 16.35 -1.86
CA ARG A 190 12.21 17.45 -2.75
C ARG A 190 13.56 17.06 -3.34
N ARG A 191 13.60 16.69 -4.63
CA ARG A 191 14.86 16.40 -5.33
C ARG A 191 15.81 17.58 -5.13
N LYS A 192 16.95 17.35 -4.47
CA LYS A 192 18.03 18.33 -4.39
C LYS A 192 18.65 18.43 -5.78
N LEU A 193 18.55 19.59 -6.42
CA LEU A 193 19.22 19.87 -7.68
C LEU A 193 20.61 20.38 -7.36
N GLU A 194 21.64 19.68 -7.82
CA GLU A 194 23.02 20.16 -7.73
C GLU A 194 23.39 20.82 -9.07
N LYS A 195 23.93 22.04 -8.99
CA LYS A 195 24.36 22.80 -10.16
C LYS A 195 25.77 22.36 -10.50
N VAL A 196 25.90 21.47 -11.48
CA VAL A 196 27.21 21.07 -12.01
C VAL A 196 27.72 22.19 -12.91
N ILE A 197 28.82 22.84 -12.51
CA ILE A 197 29.57 23.74 -13.37
C ILE A 197 30.58 22.86 -14.10
N VAL A 198 30.34 22.62 -15.39
CA VAL A 198 31.30 21.92 -16.25
C VAL A 198 32.38 22.93 -16.66
N PRO A 199 33.68 22.60 -16.52
CA PRO A 199 34.78 23.49 -16.89
C PRO A 199 34.86 23.76 -18.40
#